data_AF-A0A7V3D626-F1
#
_entry.id   AF-A0A7V3D626-F1
#
_cell.length_a   1.000
_cell.length_b   1.000
_cell.length_c   1.000
_cell.angle_alpha   90.00
_cell.angle_beta   90.00
_cell.angle_gamma   90.00
#
_symmetry.space_group_name_H-M   'P 1'
#
loop_
_entity.id
_entity.type
_entity.pdbx_description
1 polymer ?
#
loop_
_entity_poly.entity_id
_entity_poly.type
_entity_poly.pdbx_seq_one_letter_code
_entity_poly.pdbx_strand_id
1 'polypeptide(L)'
;MMCVNSFTEQPYCDLPECFAGWMARQRPNSGEVFEPRTVVDKVDIAANTRFCLPAVFDLVGREVVWADIGLATNPRFANNVRNHLSGVSLMLRAMTQLKKADLHTLFSLHARARGEVVADVESADTVFAVDCGLTPFDLDRIRAEYM
;
A
#
# COMPACT_ATOMS: atom_id res chain seq x y z
N MET A 1 2.29 6.65 9.61
CA MET A 1 2.24 5.18 9.49
C MET A 1 0.94 4.70 10.08
N MET A 2 0.25 3.81 9.39
CA MET A 2 -0.93 3.12 9.91
C MET A 2 -0.48 1.90 10.72
N CYS A 3 -1.01 1.75 11.93
CA CYS A 3 -0.75 0.60 12.80
C CYS A 3 -2.08 -0.05 13.17
N VAL A 4 -2.30 -1.30 12.78
CA VAL A 4 -3.50 -2.06 13.13
C VAL A 4 -3.11 -3.12 14.15
N ASN A 5 -3.88 -3.21 15.24
CA ASN A 5 -3.64 -4.12 16.36
C ASN A 5 -4.92 -4.92 16.64
N SER A 6 -4.78 -6.24 16.84
CA SER A 6 -5.84 -7.10 17.35
C SER A 6 -5.76 -7.20 18.88
N PHE A 7 -6.67 -6.52 19.58
CA PHE A 7 -6.73 -6.52 21.05
C PHE A 7 -7.39 -7.77 21.63
N THR A 8 -8.14 -8.53 20.82
CA THR A 8 -8.71 -9.83 21.20
C THR A 8 -7.71 -10.97 21.00
N GLU A 9 -6.49 -10.67 20.55
CA GLU A 9 -5.41 -11.63 20.26
C GLU A 9 -5.73 -12.67 19.17
N GLN A 10 -6.81 -12.47 18.43
CA GLN A 10 -7.13 -13.28 17.25
C GLN A 10 -6.25 -12.83 16.08
N PRO A 11 -5.62 -13.76 15.33
CA PRO A 11 -4.93 -13.39 14.10
C PRO A 11 -5.95 -12.91 13.06
N TYR A 12 -5.53 -12.02 12.16
CA TYR A 12 -6.47 -11.41 11.21
C TYR A 12 -7.08 -12.42 10.22
N CYS A 13 -6.37 -13.50 9.88
CA CYS A 13 -6.88 -14.58 9.03
C CYS A 13 -8.09 -15.33 9.61
N ASP A 14 -8.31 -15.27 10.93
CA ASP A 14 -9.42 -15.95 11.59
C ASP A 14 -10.66 -15.04 11.67
N LEU A 15 -10.53 -13.76 11.34
CA LEU A 15 -11.63 -12.81 11.32
C LEU A 15 -12.41 -12.95 10.00
N PRO A 16 -13.76 -13.06 10.03
CA PRO A 16 -14.55 -13.25 8.83
C PRO A 16 -14.45 -12.06 7.86
N GLU A 17 -14.38 -10.84 8.38
CA GLU A 17 -14.14 -9.62 7.61
C GLU A 17 -13.13 -8.75 8.37
N CYS A 18 -11.95 -8.54 7.78
CA CYS A 18 -10.92 -7.66 8.34
C CYS A 18 -10.30 -6.82 7.24
N PHE A 19 -10.46 -5.51 7.35
CA PHE A 19 -9.94 -4.56 6.39
C PHE A 19 -9.63 -3.25 7.08
N ALA A 20 -8.79 -2.44 6.43
CA ALA A 20 -8.59 -1.08 6.84
C ALA A 20 -8.53 -0.17 5.61
N GLY A 21 -8.93 1.08 5.78
CA GLY A 21 -8.98 2.04 4.67
C GLY A 21 -8.68 3.43 5.15
N TRP A 22 -8.51 4.34 4.20
CA TRP A 22 -8.26 5.74 4.48
C TRP A 22 -9.14 6.65 3.63
N MET A 23 -9.50 7.79 4.21
CA MET A 23 -10.20 8.87 3.55
C MET A 23 -9.51 10.18 3.89
N ALA A 24 -9.44 11.10 2.93
CA ALA A 24 -8.96 12.45 3.19
C ALA A 24 -10.07 13.28 3.87
N ARG A 25 -9.68 14.15 4.81
CA ARG A 25 -10.59 15.12 5.42
C ARG A 25 -10.13 16.53 5.09
N GLN A 26 -11.08 17.42 4.83
CA GLN A 26 -10.78 18.82 4.49
C GLN A 26 -10.32 19.62 5.73
N ARG A 27 -10.82 19.25 6.92
CA ARG A 27 -10.48 19.92 8.17
C ARG A 27 -10.13 18.89 9.25
N PRO A 28 -8.96 19.02 9.91
CA PRO A 28 -8.62 18.13 11.03
C PRO A 28 -9.57 18.39 12.21
N ASN A 29 -9.92 17.34 12.95
CA ASN A 29 -10.79 17.40 14.14
C ASN A 29 -12.17 18.04 13.90
N SER A 30 -12.69 17.99 12.67
CA SER A 30 -14.00 18.57 12.32
C SER A 30 -15.18 17.88 13.01
N GLY A 31 -15.02 16.62 13.43
CA GLY A 31 -16.11 15.81 13.98
C GLY A 31 -17.19 15.46 12.96
N GLU A 32 -16.94 15.67 11.66
CA GLU A 32 -17.86 15.28 10.59
C GLU A 32 -18.18 13.79 10.66
N VAL A 33 -19.40 13.42 10.26
CA VAL A 33 -19.82 12.01 10.19
C VAL A 33 -18.94 11.27 9.17
N PHE A 34 -18.75 9.98 9.38
CA PHE A 34 -18.08 9.11 8.42
C PHE A 34 -18.90 9.02 7.12
N GLU A 35 -18.27 9.25 5.97
CA GLU A 35 -18.90 9.17 4.66
C GLU A 35 -18.19 8.08 3.83
N PRO A 36 -18.78 6.88 3.69
CA PRO A 36 -18.17 5.76 2.98
C PRO A 36 -17.74 6.10 1.55
N ARG A 37 -18.46 6.98 0.85
CA ARG A 37 -18.14 7.39 -0.53
C ARG A 37 -16.86 8.21 -0.65
N THR A 38 -16.32 8.69 0.47
CA THR A 38 -15.06 9.47 0.50
C THR A 38 -13.84 8.61 0.84
N VAL A 39 -14.02 7.31 1.07
CA VAL A 39 -12.92 6.36 1.20
C VAL A 39 -12.15 6.33 -0.12
N VAL A 40 -10.86 6.64 -0.03
CA VAL A 40 -9.94 6.66 -1.17
C VAL A 40 -9.59 5.24 -1.57
N ASP A 41 -9.27 4.42 -0.58
CA ASP A 41 -8.93 3.02 -0.79
C ASP A 41 -9.18 2.20 0.48
N LYS A 42 -9.33 0.89 0.29
CA LYS A 42 -9.57 -0.11 1.32
C LYS A 42 -8.73 -1.34 1.01
N VAL A 43 -8.07 -1.85 2.03
CA VAL A 43 -7.22 -3.04 1.91
C VAL A 43 -7.65 -4.12 2.86
N ASP A 44 -7.70 -5.35 2.35
CA ASP A 44 -8.05 -6.51 3.13
C ASP A 44 -6.84 -6.96 3.97
N ILE A 45 -7.09 -7.32 5.21
CA ILE A 45 -6.07 -7.75 6.17
C ILE A 45 -6.33 -9.21 6.48
N ALA A 46 -5.61 -10.09 5.78
CA ALA A 46 -5.76 -11.54 5.90
C ALA A 46 -4.52 -12.22 6.50
N ALA A 47 -3.59 -11.45 7.08
CA ALA A 47 -2.34 -11.99 7.61
C ALA A 47 -2.58 -12.89 8.84
N ASN A 48 -1.84 -13.98 8.96
CA ASN A 48 -1.77 -14.78 10.18
C ASN A 48 -0.90 -14.09 11.25
N THR A 49 -1.28 -12.87 11.60
CA THR A 49 -0.62 -12.02 12.60
C THR A 49 -1.67 -11.23 13.39
N ARG A 50 -1.28 -10.66 14.53
CA ARG A 50 -2.13 -9.81 15.38
C ARG A 50 -1.78 -8.32 15.25
N PHE A 51 -0.79 -8.01 14.42
CA PHE A 51 -0.26 -6.69 14.21
C PHE A 51 0.16 -6.55 12.75
N CYS A 52 -0.24 -5.45 12.11
CA CYS A 52 0.21 -5.14 10.76
C CYS A 52 0.35 -3.63 10.54
N LEU A 53 1.19 -3.30 9.56
CA LEU A 53 1.48 -1.95 9.08
C LEU A 53 1.11 -1.91 7.59
N PRO A 54 -0.16 -1.61 7.26
CA PRO A 54 -0.62 -1.68 5.88
C PRO A 54 -0.08 -0.53 5.01
N ALA A 55 0.06 0.69 5.58
CA ALA A 55 0.43 1.87 4.80
C ALA A 55 1.23 2.92 5.59
N VAL A 56 2.04 3.70 4.87
CA VAL A 56 2.67 4.93 5.35
C VAL A 56 2.14 6.11 4.54
N PHE A 57 1.65 7.13 5.22
CA PHE A 57 1.16 8.37 4.60
C PHE A 57 2.28 9.42 4.61
N ASP A 58 2.75 9.81 3.43
CA ASP A 58 3.58 11.00 3.26
C ASP A 58 2.68 12.21 2.99
N LEU A 59 2.55 13.06 3.99
CA LEU A 59 1.70 14.25 3.90
C LEU A 59 2.34 15.38 3.09
N VAL A 60 3.67 15.37 2.93
CA VAL A 60 4.40 16.36 2.12
C VAL A 60 4.32 15.98 0.66
N GLY A 61 4.69 14.73 0.33
CA GLY A 61 4.60 14.18 -1.03
C GLY A 61 3.16 13.95 -1.50
N ARG A 62 2.19 13.86 -0.56
CA ARG A 62 0.80 13.44 -0.80
C ARG A 62 0.71 12.03 -1.37
N GLU A 63 1.58 11.15 -0.87
CA GLU A 63 1.71 9.77 -1.33
C GLU A 63 1.31 8.80 -0.22
N VAL A 64 0.82 7.63 -0.66
CA VAL A 64 0.62 6.49 0.22
C VAL A 64 1.62 5.42 -0.19
N VAL A 65 2.55 5.11 0.71
CA VAL A 65 3.48 3.98 0.52
C VAL A 65 2.78 2.74 1.05
N TRP A 66 2.45 1.83 0.13
CA TRP A 66 1.94 0.50 0.44
C TRP A 66 3.02 -0.30 1.18
N ALA A 67 2.77 -0.57 2.46
CA ALA A 67 3.77 -1.16 3.34
C ALA A 67 3.66 -2.69 3.41
N ASP A 68 2.44 -3.23 3.49
CA ASP A 68 2.16 -4.66 3.48
C ASP A 68 2.99 -5.50 4.46
N ILE A 69 3.17 -5.00 5.69
CA ILE A 69 3.94 -5.71 6.71
C ILE A 69 3.00 -6.33 7.74
N GLY A 70 2.98 -7.65 7.82
CA GLY A 70 2.52 -8.40 8.98
C GLY A 70 3.68 -8.71 9.93
N LEU A 71 3.58 -8.35 11.21
CA LEU A 71 4.59 -8.75 12.21
C LEU A 71 4.22 -10.09 12.84
N ALA A 72 4.98 -11.13 12.51
CA ALA A 72 4.75 -12.52 12.95
C ALA A 72 4.93 -12.71 14.47
N THR A 73 5.84 -11.96 15.09
CA THR A 73 6.06 -11.99 16.53
C THR A 73 5.28 -10.87 17.19
N ASN A 74 4.65 -11.17 18.34
CA ASN A 74 3.98 -10.13 19.11
C ASN A 74 5.05 -9.12 19.55
N PRO A 75 5.01 -7.88 19.03
CA PRO A 75 6.05 -6.93 19.35
C PRO A 75 6.02 -6.61 20.83
N ARG A 76 7.14 -6.84 21.54
CA ARG A 76 7.31 -6.49 22.97
C ARG A 76 7.50 -4.99 23.20
N PHE A 77 7.05 -4.17 22.25
CA PHE A 77 7.13 -2.73 22.33
C PHE A 77 5.73 -2.15 22.50
N ALA A 78 5.68 -0.98 23.13
CA ALA A 78 4.42 -0.28 23.32
C ALA A 78 3.73 -0.02 21.96
N ASN A 79 2.42 -0.24 21.93
CA ASN A 79 1.57 -0.05 20.75
C ASN A 79 1.36 1.43 20.36
N ASN A 80 1.94 2.37 21.10
CA ASN A 80 1.81 3.80 20.84
C ASN A 80 3.16 4.41 20.40
N VAL A 81 3.07 5.40 19.52
CA VAL A 81 4.24 6.07 18.95
C VAL A 81 5.12 6.70 20.03
N ARG A 82 4.52 7.26 21.10
CA ARG A 82 5.27 7.93 22.18
C ARG A 82 6.25 6.99 22.87
N ASN A 83 5.83 5.77 23.16
CA ASN A 83 6.61 4.78 23.89
C ASN A 83 7.42 3.85 22.96
N HIS A 84 7.26 3.97 21.64
CA HIS A 84 7.98 3.17 20.64
C HIS A 84 8.50 4.00 19.45
N LEU A 85 8.89 5.25 19.70
CA LEU A 85 9.29 6.17 18.63
C LEU A 85 10.48 5.65 17.82
N SER A 86 11.47 5.04 18.49
CA SER A 86 12.68 4.54 17.83
C SER A 86 12.39 3.43 16.82
N GLY A 87 11.59 2.43 17.19
CA GLY A 87 11.25 1.34 16.27
C GLY A 87 10.29 1.79 15.17
N VAL A 88 9.30 2.63 15.47
CA VAL A 88 8.46 3.26 14.43
C VAL A 88 9.30 4.04 13.44
N SER A 89 10.28 4.83 13.92
CA SER A 89 11.17 5.61 13.06
C SER A 89 12.05 4.71 12.17
N LEU A 90 12.56 3.61 12.73
CA LEU A 90 13.35 2.64 11.97
C LEU A 90 12.51 1.96 10.87
N MET A 91 11.31 1.50 11.21
CA MET A 91 10.38 0.88 10.25
C MET A 91 9.99 1.88 9.15
N LEU A 92 9.65 3.12 9.51
CA LEU A 92 9.36 4.19 8.56
C LEU A 92 10.52 4.41 7.58
N ARG A 93 11.74 4.55 8.09
CA ARG A 93 12.94 4.74 7.25
C ARG A 93 13.18 3.55 6.34
N ALA A 94 13.05 2.33 6.86
CA ALA A 94 13.20 1.13 6.05
C ALA A 94 12.20 1.10 4.89
N MET A 95 10.96 1.54 5.12
CA MET A 95 9.91 1.53 4.10
C MET A 95 10.00 2.68 3.09
N THR A 96 10.38 3.88 3.53
CA THR A 96 10.45 5.05 2.64
C THR A 96 11.79 5.20 1.92
N GLN A 97 12.87 4.61 2.44
CA GLN A 97 14.20 4.66 1.82
C GLN A 97 14.48 3.45 0.92
N LEU A 98 13.60 2.44 0.91
CA LEU A 98 13.74 1.29 0.03
C LEU A 98 13.51 1.73 -1.42
N LYS A 99 14.57 1.79 -2.21
CA LYS A 99 14.48 2.04 -3.66
C LYS A 99 13.92 0.79 -4.35
N LYS A 100 12.60 0.74 -4.53
CA LYS A 100 11.94 -0.23 -5.41
C LYS A 100 11.86 0.33 -6.83
N ALA A 101 11.89 -0.54 -7.83
CA ALA A 101 11.51 -0.14 -9.18
C ALA A 101 10.03 0.24 -9.18
N ASP A 102 9.69 1.41 -9.72
CA ASP A 102 8.32 1.78 -9.98
C ASP A 102 7.79 1.05 -11.23
N LEU A 103 6.47 1.07 -11.44
CA LEU A 103 5.84 0.40 -12.59
C LEU A 103 6.35 0.95 -13.93
N HIS A 104 6.62 2.25 -14.01
CA HIS A 104 7.20 2.85 -15.21
C HIS A 104 8.57 2.23 -15.53
N THR A 105 9.43 2.10 -14.53
CA THR A 105 10.75 1.48 -14.64
C THR A 105 10.63 0.00 -14.99
N LEU A 106 9.73 -0.73 -14.33
CA LEU A 106 9.46 -2.14 -14.62
C LEU A 106 9.05 -2.33 -16.09
N PHE A 107 8.03 -1.62 -16.55
CA PHE A 107 7.53 -1.75 -17.91
C PHE A 107 8.53 -1.23 -18.95
N SER A 108 9.28 -0.16 -18.65
CA SER A 108 10.36 0.32 -19.51
C SER A 108 11.47 -0.70 -19.70
N LEU A 109 11.82 -1.45 -18.65
CA LEU A 109 12.81 -2.53 -18.74
C LEU A 109 12.28 -3.68 -19.60
N HIS A 110 11.00 -4.05 -19.46
CA HIS A 110 10.37 -5.05 -20.33
C HIS A 110 10.30 -4.59 -21.78
N ALA A 111 9.84 -3.37 -22.05
CA ALA A 111 9.80 -2.83 -23.40
C ALA A 111 11.19 -2.87 -24.06
N ARG A 112 12.26 -2.50 -23.32
CA ARG A 112 13.63 -2.56 -23.84
C ARG A 112 14.17 -3.97 -24.06
N ALA A 113 13.73 -4.95 -23.28
CA ALA A 113 14.26 -6.31 -23.33
C ALA A 113 13.50 -7.22 -24.31
N ARG A 114 12.18 -7.01 -24.47
CA ARG A 114 11.30 -7.91 -25.21
C ARG A 114 10.35 -7.21 -26.20
N GLY A 115 10.53 -5.92 -26.48
CA GLY A 115 9.67 -5.17 -27.39
C GLY A 115 10.31 -3.90 -27.92
N GLU A 116 9.46 -2.95 -28.31
CA GLU A 116 9.83 -1.61 -28.78
C GLU A 116 8.82 -0.59 -28.25
N VAL A 117 9.28 0.61 -27.90
CA VAL A 117 8.40 1.71 -27.48
C VAL A 117 7.95 2.47 -28.72
N VAL A 118 6.65 2.46 -28.99
CA VAL A 118 6.04 3.21 -30.09
C VAL A 118 5.45 4.54 -29.59
N ALA A 119 5.36 5.52 -30.49
CA ALA A 119 4.86 6.86 -30.16
C ALA A 119 3.33 6.94 -30.08
N ASP A 120 2.64 6.12 -30.89
CA ASP A 120 1.19 6.16 -31.04
C ASP A 120 0.52 4.97 -30.37
N VAL A 121 -0.54 5.24 -29.61
CA VAL A 121 -1.31 4.22 -28.88
C VAL A 121 -1.91 3.18 -29.83
N GLU A 122 -2.36 3.58 -31.02
CA GLU A 122 -2.96 2.65 -32.00
C GLU A 122 -1.96 1.65 -32.57
N SER A 123 -0.67 1.97 -32.52
CA SER A 123 0.41 1.09 -32.99
C SER A 123 0.95 0.19 -31.89
N ALA A 124 0.44 0.31 -30.64
CA ALA A 124 0.95 -0.42 -29.50
C ALA A 124 0.19 -1.74 -29.28
N ASP A 125 0.92 -2.86 -29.23
CA ASP A 125 0.35 -4.16 -28.85
C ASP A 125 -0.10 -4.17 -27.36
N THR A 126 0.54 -3.35 -26.53
CA THR A 126 0.21 -3.23 -25.10
C THR A 126 0.44 -1.80 -24.66
N VAL A 127 -0.56 -1.25 -23.96
CA VAL A 127 -0.55 0.10 -23.42
C VAL A 127 -0.46 0.01 -21.90
N PHE A 128 0.53 0.67 -21.31
CA PHE A 128 0.63 0.84 -19.86
C PHE A 128 0.20 2.26 -19.50
N ALA A 129 -0.97 2.42 -18.89
CA ALA A 129 -1.50 3.73 -18.53
C ALA A 129 -2.35 3.65 -17.26
N VAL A 130 -2.64 4.80 -16.64
CA VAL A 130 -3.37 4.83 -15.36
C VAL A 130 -4.85 4.45 -15.54
N ASP A 131 -5.43 4.78 -16.69
CA ASP A 131 -6.87 4.75 -16.97
C ASP A 131 -7.27 3.85 -18.15
N CYS A 132 -6.30 3.25 -18.84
CA CYS A 132 -6.56 2.39 -20.00
C CYS A 132 -5.46 1.34 -20.20
N GLY A 133 -5.77 0.31 -21.00
CA GLY A 133 -4.84 -0.79 -21.27
C GLY A 133 -4.57 -1.62 -20.02
N LEU A 134 -3.30 -1.82 -19.69
CA LEU A 134 -2.84 -2.44 -18.46
C LEU A 134 -2.56 -1.35 -17.42
N THR A 135 -3.40 -1.31 -16.39
CA THR A 135 -3.40 -0.28 -15.35
C THR A 135 -2.57 -0.69 -14.14
N PRO A 136 -2.17 0.28 -13.28
CA PRO A 136 -1.51 -0.03 -12.01
C PRO A 136 -2.34 -0.95 -11.08
N PHE A 137 -3.65 -1.05 -11.32
CA PHE A 137 -4.57 -1.86 -10.51
C PHE A 137 -4.71 -3.30 -11.02
N ASP A 138 -4.19 -3.63 -12.20
CA ASP A 138 -4.18 -4.98 -12.77
C ASP A 138 -3.06 -5.86 -12.14
N LEU A 139 -3.00 -5.87 -10.81
CA LEU A 139 -1.90 -6.44 -10.01
C LEU A 139 -1.65 -7.91 -10.32
N ASP A 140 -2.69 -8.71 -10.54
CA ASP A 140 -2.56 -10.14 -10.86
C ASP A 140 -1.87 -10.36 -12.20
N ARG A 141 -2.19 -9.53 -13.19
CA ARG A 141 -1.61 -9.61 -14.53
C ARG A 141 -0.18 -9.07 -14.54
N ILE A 142 0.09 -7.99 -13.82
CA ILE A 142 1.44 -7.47 -13.59
C ILE A 142 2.33 -8.55 -12.96
N ARG A 143 1.83 -9.24 -11.93
CA ARG A 143 2.54 -10.33 -11.25
C ARG A 143 2.79 -11.53 -12.17
N ALA A 144 1.84 -11.89 -13.02
CA ALA A 144 1.95 -13.06 -13.88
C ALA A 144 2.89 -12.85 -15.09
N GLU A 145 2.92 -11.65 -15.65
CA GLU A 145 3.59 -11.39 -16.94
C GLU A 145 4.85 -10.53 -16.85
N TYR A 146 5.05 -9.81 -15.73
CA TYR A 146 6.11 -8.80 -15.60
C TYR A 146 6.96 -8.91 -14.32
N MET A 147 6.55 -9.71 -13.32
CA MET A 147 7.36 -10.02 -12.13
C MET A 147 7.95 -11.42 -12.20
#